data_AF-A0AAW2S5Q8-F1
#
_entry.id   AF-A0AAW2S5Q8-F1
#
_cell.length_a   1.000
_cell.length_b   1.000
_cell.length_c   1.000
_cell.angle_alpha   90.00
_cell.angle_beta   90.00
_cell.angle_gamma   90.00
#
_symmetry.space_group_name_H-M   'P 1'
#
loop_
_entity.id
_entity.type
_entity.pdbx_description
1 polymer ?
#
loop_
_entity_poly.entity_id
_entity_poly.type
_entity_poly.pdbx_seq_one_letter_code
_entity_poly.pdbx_strand_id
1 'polypeptide(L)'
;MYLSEKLRIVVLPTFALVKNAKVEDYVVGFDELGGTDDFSTEELEERLAKSQVIVYDGESSLRVSKSNVPSRRVRQSSTSYSSDSD
;
A
#
# COMPACT_ATOMS: atom_id res chain seq x y z
N MET A 1 -18.01 25.96 -7.93
CA MET A 1 -17.55 24.87 -8.81
C MET A 1 -17.76 23.57 -8.02
N TYR A 2 -18.88 22.86 -8.17
CA TYR A 2 -19.33 21.91 -7.14
C TYR A 2 -18.38 20.72 -6.91
N LEU A 3 -17.94 20.06 -7.98
CA LEU A 3 -17.14 18.82 -7.84
C LEU A 3 -15.68 19.11 -7.46
N SER A 4 -15.07 20.13 -8.05
CA SER A 4 -13.67 20.50 -7.76
C SER A 4 -13.47 20.90 -6.30
N GLU A 5 -14.42 21.61 -5.69
CA GLU A 5 -14.39 21.95 -4.26
C GLU A 5 -14.54 20.70 -3.38
N LYS A 6 -15.47 19.79 -3.71
CA LYS A 6 -15.71 18.58 -2.92
C LYS A 6 -14.59 17.55 -3.01
N LEU A 7 -13.93 17.44 -4.17
CA LEU A 7 -12.78 16.58 -4.38
C LEU A 7 -11.45 17.27 -4.03
N ARG A 8 -11.48 18.53 -3.59
CA ARG A 8 -10.30 19.36 -3.24
C ARG A 8 -9.27 19.47 -4.38
N ILE A 9 -9.74 19.59 -5.61
CA ILE A 9 -8.88 19.81 -6.77
C ILE A 9 -8.56 21.31 -6.84
N VAL A 10 -7.40 21.69 -6.29
CA VAL A 10 -6.94 23.09 -6.24
C VAL A 10 -5.94 23.40 -7.37
N VAL A 11 -5.18 22.40 -7.80
CA VAL A 11 -4.15 22.51 -8.84
C VAL A 11 -4.46 21.50 -9.94
N LEU A 12 -4.24 21.88 -11.20
CA LEU A 12 -4.32 20.97 -12.33
C LEU A 12 -2.93 20.78 -12.94
N PRO A 13 -2.63 19.59 -13.47
CA PRO A 13 -3.43 18.36 -13.42
C PRO A 13 -3.44 17.71 -12.01
N THR A 14 -4.47 16.91 -11.69
CA THR A 14 -4.54 16.13 -10.44
C THR A 14 -5.12 14.75 -10.71
N PHE A 15 -4.47 13.69 -10.20
CA PHE A 15 -5.06 12.36 -10.10
C PHE A 15 -5.65 12.12 -8.71
N ALA A 16 -6.95 11.84 -8.64
CA ALA A 16 -7.60 11.38 -7.41
C ALA A 16 -7.65 9.84 -7.42
N LEU A 17 -6.96 9.21 -6.47
CA LEU A 17 -6.83 7.75 -6.40
C LEU A 17 -7.92 7.19 -5.48
N VAL A 18 -8.87 6.45 -6.05
CA VAL A 18 -10.07 5.97 -5.33
C VAL A 18 -10.11 4.46 -5.32
N LYS A 19 -10.23 3.87 -4.13
CA LYS A 19 -10.41 2.43 -3.91
C LYS A 19 -11.55 2.20 -2.93
N ASN A 20 -12.41 1.20 -3.19
CA ASN A 20 -13.55 0.88 -2.33
C ASN A 20 -14.46 2.09 -2.02
N ALA A 21 -14.73 2.93 -3.04
CA ALA A 21 -15.50 4.18 -2.93
C ALA A 21 -14.92 5.22 -1.94
N LYS A 22 -13.66 5.08 -1.54
CA LYS A 22 -12.93 6.02 -0.70
C LYS A 22 -11.71 6.56 -1.43
N VAL A 23 -11.43 7.83 -1.25
CA VAL A 23 -10.17 8.42 -1.74
C VAL A 23 -9.03 7.93 -0.84
N GLU A 24 -8.05 7.29 -1.44
CA GLU A 24 -6.84 6.83 -0.76
C GLU A 24 -5.74 7.89 -0.84
N ASP A 25 -5.61 8.57 -1.99
CA ASP A 25 -4.52 9.52 -2.22
C ASP A 25 -4.80 10.50 -3.38
N TYR A 26 -4.00 11.55 -3.50
CA TYR A 26 -4.00 12.48 -4.62
C TYR A 26 -2.59 12.74 -5.13
N VAL A 27 -2.39 12.65 -6.45
CA VAL A 27 -1.18 13.14 -7.12
C VAL A 27 -1.48 14.52 -7.68
N VAL A 28 -0.96 15.56 -7.05
CA VAL A 28 -1.27 16.97 -7.38
C VAL A 28 -0.13 17.56 -8.22
N GLY A 29 -0.47 18.25 -9.30
CA GLY A 29 0.49 18.94 -10.17
C GLY A 29 1.50 18.03 -10.87
N PHE A 30 1.32 16.71 -10.75
CA PHE A 30 2.32 15.71 -11.16
C PHE A 30 3.70 15.92 -10.52
N ASP A 31 3.80 16.61 -9.38
CA ASP A 31 5.10 16.92 -8.74
C ASP A 31 5.93 15.65 -8.46
N GLU A 32 5.25 14.58 -8.07
CA GLU A 32 5.87 13.27 -7.81
C GLU A 32 6.24 12.48 -9.07
N LEU A 33 5.80 12.95 -10.24
CA LEU A 33 6.13 12.43 -11.58
C LEU A 33 6.99 13.44 -12.37
N GLY A 34 7.61 14.42 -11.69
CA GLY A 34 8.50 15.40 -12.32
C GLY A 34 7.83 16.72 -12.71
N GLY A 35 6.59 16.97 -12.29
CA GLY A 35 5.85 18.22 -12.54
C GLY A 35 5.46 18.42 -14.00
N THR A 36 5.53 17.35 -14.80
CA THR A 36 5.23 17.32 -16.24
C THR A 36 4.32 16.13 -16.53
N ASP A 37 3.65 16.13 -17.68
CA ASP A 37 2.89 14.99 -18.20
C ASP A 37 3.74 14.01 -19.02
N ASP A 38 5.03 14.32 -19.20
CA ASP A 38 6.03 13.48 -19.86
C ASP A 38 6.71 12.50 -18.88
N PHE A 39 5.94 11.55 -18.36
CA PHE A 39 6.42 10.45 -17.51
C PHE A 39 6.18 9.09 -18.16
N SER A 40 7.01 8.11 -17.81
CA SER A 40 6.86 6.74 -18.29
C SER A 40 5.69 6.01 -17.61
N THR A 41 5.17 4.98 -18.28
CA THR A 41 4.18 4.08 -17.67
C THR A 41 4.71 3.43 -16.38
N GLU A 42 6.00 3.09 -16.35
CA GLU A 42 6.65 2.46 -15.20
C GLU A 42 6.65 3.38 -13.97
N GLU A 43 6.96 4.67 -14.15
CA GLU A 43 6.93 5.67 -13.06
C GLU A 43 5.51 5.90 -12.54
N LEU A 44 4.52 5.96 -13.44
CA LEU A 44 3.12 6.07 -13.05
C LEU A 44 2.69 4.82 -12.26
N GLU A 45 3.02 3.62 -12.74
CA GLU A 45 2.70 2.36 -12.07
C GLU A 45 3.32 2.30 -10.67
N GLU A 46 4.61 2.66 -10.52
CA GLU A 46 5.27 2.70 -9.21
C GLU A 46 4.53 3.67 -8.26
N ARG A 47 4.14 4.85 -8.75
CA ARG A 47 3.44 5.85 -7.95
C ARG A 47 2.04 5.40 -7.52
N LEU A 48 1.29 4.77 -8.42
CA LEU A 48 -0.02 4.20 -8.12
C LEU A 48 0.09 3.01 -7.16
N ALA A 49 1.12 2.16 -7.32
CA ALA A 49 1.38 1.02 -6.46
C ALA A 49 1.67 1.44 -5.01
N LYS A 50 2.40 2.54 -4.80
CA LYS A 50 2.65 3.11 -3.46
C LYS A 50 1.35 3.44 -2.70
N SER A 51 0.30 3.88 -3.41
CA SER A 51 -1.03 4.13 -2.85
C SER A 51 -1.93 2.89 -2.74
N GLN A 52 -1.42 1.70 -3.13
CA GLN A 52 -2.12 0.42 -3.10
C GLN A 52 -3.42 0.38 -3.92
N VAL A 53 -3.58 1.26 -4.91
CA VAL A 53 -4.78 1.28 -5.78
C VAL A 53 -4.68 0.35 -6.98
N ILE A 54 -3.46 -0.08 -7.34
CA ILE A 54 -3.22 -1.13 -8.33
C ILE A 54 -2.42 -2.29 -7.72
N VAL A 55 -2.46 -3.43 -8.39
CA VAL A 55 -1.53 -4.54 -8.14
C VAL A 55 -0.37 -4.37 -9.12
N TYR A 56 0.84 -4.23 -8.59
CA TYR A 56 2.06 -4.07 -9.38
C TYR A 56 2.74 -5.43 -9.57
N ASP A 57 2.90 -5.86 -10.82
CA ASP A 57 3.47 -7.16 -11.20
C ASP A 57 4.95 -7.06 -11.60
N GLY A 58 5.53 -5.85 -11.62
CA GLY A 58 6.96 -5.64 -11.82
C GLY A 58 7.78 -6.23 -10.67
N GLU A 59 8.93 -6.83 -10.99
CA GLU A 59 9.78 -7.64 -10.09
C GLU A 59 9.85 -7.09 -8.65
N SER A 60 9.02 -7.66 -7.79
CA SER A 60 9.08 -7.72 -6.31
C SER A 60 9.98 -6.72 -5.58
N SER A 61 9.41 -5.71 -4.90
CA SER A 61 10.07 -5.10 -3.73
C SER A 61 9.17 -4.42 -2.67
N LEU A 62 7.84 -4.47 -2.74
CA LEU A 62 6.98 -3.94 -1.66
C LEU A 62 6.12 -5.01 -1.00
N ARG A 63 6.77 -6.09 -0.54
CA ARG A 63 6.19 -6.93 0.52
C ARG A 63 6.37 -6.24 1.87
N VAL A 64 5.43 -5.37 2.26
CA VAL A 64 5.15 -5.12 3.69
C VAL A 64 3.63 -5.10 3.92
N SER A 65 3.02 -6.28 3.78
CA SER A 65 1.79 -6.59 4.49
C SER A 65 2.13 -6.79 5.97
N LYS A 66 2.09 -5.73 6.78
CA LYS A 66 2.13 -5.88 8.24
C LYS A 66 0.73 -6.29 8.72
N SER A 67 0.39 -7.56 8.55
CA SER A 67 -0.75 -8.15 9.23
C SER A 67 -0.40 -8.35 10.71
N ASN A 68 -0.83 -7.40 11.56
CA ASN A 68 -0.83 -7.60 13.01
C ASN A 68 -1.93 -8.61 13.38
N VAL A 69 -1.67 -9.90 13.19
CA VAL A 69 -2.47 -10.95 13.84
C VAL A 69 -1.74 -11.36 15.12
N PRO A 70 -2.26 -11.07 16.32
CA PRO A 70 -1.69 -11.59 17.54
C PRO A 70 -1.96 -13.11 17.62
N SER A 71 -0.93 -13.91 17.34
CA SER A 71 -0.97 -15.35 17.57
C SER A 71 -1.14 -15.62 19.07
N ARG A 72 -2.28 -16.21 19.46
CA ARG A 72 -2.58 -16.59 20.84
C ARG A 72 -1.54 -17.60 21.35
N ARG A 73 -0.96 -17.29 22.50
CA ARG A 73 -0.01 -18.14 23.25
C ARG A 73 -0.58 -19.53 23.53
N VAL A 74 0.25 -20.55 23.36
CA VAL A 74 0.10 -21.86 24.01
C VAL A 74 1.44 -22.17 24.69
N ARG A 75 1.58 -21.85 25.97
CA ARG A 75 2.65 -22.42 26.82
C ARG A 75 2.13 -23.76 27.31
N GLN A 76 2.45 -24.84 26.61
CA GLN A 76 2.32 -26.19 27.15
C GLN A 76 3.51 -26.42 28.08
N SER A 77 3.26 -26.37 29.39
CA SER A 77 4.18 -26.87 30.40
C SER A 77 3.60 -28.16 30.99
N SER A 78 4.26 -29.28 30.75
CA SER A 78 4.11 -30.50 31.54
C SER A 78 5.39 -31.33 31.45
N THR A 79 6.25 -31.08 32.44
CA THR A 79 7.00 -32.02 33.27
C THR A 79 7.67 -33.25 32.61
N SER A 80 9.00 -33.15 32.58
CA SER A 80 10.04 -34.17 32.71
C SER A 80 9.64 -35.56 33.23
N TYR A 81 10.10 -36.61 32.54
CA TYR A 81 10.72 -37.80 33.16
C TYR A 81 11.66 -38.48 32.16
N SER A 82 12.91 -38.64 32.57
CA SER A 82 13.96 -39.41 31.92
C SER A 82 13.76 -40.90 32.19
N SER A 83 14.11 -41.78 31.25
CA SER A 83 14.79 -43.05 31.58
C SER A 83 15.33 -43.76 30.34
N ASP A 84 16.65 -43.95 30.32
CA ASP A 84 17.38 -44.98 29.56
C ASP A 84 16.90 -46.39 29.94
N SER A 85 16.85 -47.32 28.98
CA SER A 85 17.15 -48.75 29.19
C SER A 85 17.33 -49.49 27.84
N ASP A 86 18.53 -50.06 27.70
CA ASP A 86 19.05 -51.17 26.86
C ASP A 86 19.05 -51.10 25.33
#